data_AF-A0A942BD56-F1
#
_entry.id   AF-A0A942BD56-F1
#
_cell.length_a   1.000
_cell.length_b   1.000
_cell.length_c   1.000
_cell.angle_alpha   90.00
_cell.angle_beta   90.00
_cell.angle_gamma   90.00
#
_symmetry.space_group_name_H-M   'P 1'
#
loop_
_entity.id
_entity.type
_entity.pdbx_description
1 polymer ?
#
loop_
_entity_poly.entity_id
_entity_poly.type
_entity_poly.pdbx_seq_one_letter_code
_entity_poly.pdbx_strand_id
1 'polypeptide(L)'
;MATLKTSLSISLAAFAVGLCVAQEVPGFTPAKDPSQSKFQAPIPRPWIEPGFCRVLYVQSPNSGVRPADAVIDTIVVHATVIPTLEQTTAAFTREASQVSAHYTIGRDGSIVQNVSGFRRAWHAGVSVFEDRNNVNHFSIGIELVNLDDGKDPYPKAQTDALCMLIRTLERRFPLKYITSHEYIARPVGRKNDPLGYPWKTLTDTGLAIVVTKN
;
A
#
# COMPACT_ATOMS: atom_id res chain seq x y z
N MET A 1 -56.92 1.51 35.98
CA MET A 1 -56.52 0.55 37.05
C MET A 1 -55.24 1.04 37.72
N ALA A 2 -54.97 0.60 38.94
CA ALA A 2 -54.08 1.29 39.88
C ALA A 2 -52.57 1.18 39.58
N THR A 3 -51.85 2.24 39.92
CA THR A 3 -50.40 2.27 40.18
C THR A 3 -50.12 1.65 41.56
N LEU A 4 -49.14 0.74 41.67
CA LEU A 4 -48.50 0.17 42.89
C LEU A 4 -47.52 -0.93 42.36
N LYS A 5 -46.33 -1.26 42.92
CA LYS A 5 -45.55 -0.70 44.05
C LYS A 5 -44.04 -1.08 43.90
N THR A 6 -43.19 -0.32 44.60
CA THR A 6 -41.85 -0.61 45.19
C THR A 6 -41.65 -2.05 45.73
N SER A 7 -40.46 -2.62 46.02
CA SER A 7 -39.01 -2.25 45.95
C SER A 7 -38.17 -3.41 46.56
N LEU A 8 -36.88 -3.56 46.24
CA LEU A 8 -35.76 -3.72 47.22
C LEU A 8 -34.37 -3.75 46.54
N SER A 9 -33.30 -3.67 47.34
CA SER A 9 -31.92 -3.29 46.94
C SER A 9 -30.84 -4.25 47.50
N ILE A 10 -29.54 -3.90 47.28
CA ILE A 10 -28.30 -4.53 47.81
C ILE A 10 -27.78 -5.71 46.93
N SER A 11 -26.48 -5.90 46.61
CA SER A 11 -25.21 -5.28 47.09
C SER A 11 -24.19 -5.03 45.96
N LEU A 12 -23.12 -4.28 46.28
CA LEU A 12 -21.91 -4.08 45.49
C LEU A 12 -20.84 -5.13 45.84
N ALA A 13 -20.07 -5.62 44.86
CA ALA A 13 -18.83 -6.36 45.10
C ALA A 13 -17.82 -6.09 43.98
N ALA A 14 -16.61 -5.66 44.34
CA ALA A 14 -15.51 -5.43 43.41
C ALA A 14 -14.50 -6.60 43.49
N PHE A 15 -13.91 -6.98 42.36
CA PHE A 15 -12.73 -7.84 42.32
C PHE A 15 -11.78 -7.36 41.21
N ALA A 16 -10.50 -7.25 41.53
CA ALA A 16 -9.45 -6.80 40.63
C ALA A 16 -8.35 -7.87 40.51
N VAL A 17 -8.14 -8.38 39.30
CA VAL A 17 -7.00 -9.19 38.83
C VAL A 17 -6.95 -9.00 37.30
N GLY A 18 -5.84 -8.82 36.60
CA GLY A 18 -4.44 -8.63 36.95
C GLY A 18 -3.65 -8.59 35.63
N LEU A 19 -2.62 -7.73 35.51
CA LEU A 19 -1.86 -7.60 34.26
C LEU A 19 -0.96 -8.84 34.05
N CYS A 20 -1.15 -9.58 32.96
CA CYS A 20 -0.25 -10.67 32.59
C CYS A 20 0.75 -10.21 31.54
N VAL A 21 2.04 -10.22 31.89
CA VAL A 21 3.15 -9.92 30.98
C VAL A 21 3.50 -11.18 30.19
N ALA A 22 3.65 -11.06 28.87
CA ALA A 22 4.14 -12.17 28.05
C ALA A 22 5.64 -12.40 28.32
N GLN A 23 6.02 -13.64 28.64
CA GLN A 23 7.42 -14.08 28.66
C GLN A 23 7.73 -14.86 27.38
N GLU A 24 8.82 -14.49 26.70
CA GLU A 24 9.33 -15.28 25.57
C GLU A 24 10.03 -16.54 26.08
N VAL A 25 9.87 -17.65 25.36
CA VAL A 25 10.53 -18.93 25.67
C VAL A 25 11.83 -19.01 24.85
N PRO A 26 13.03 -19.09 25.46
CA PRO A 26 14.27 -19.14 24.71
C PRO A 26 14.49 -20.51 24.06
N GLY A 27 14.69 -20.53 22.74
CA GLY A 27 15.27 -21.68 22.02
C GLY A 27 14.33 -22.42 21.06
N PHE A 28 14.47 -22.08 19.77
CA PHE A 28 14.15 -22.89 18.58
C PHE A 28 12.79 -22.68 17.86
N THR A 29 12.86 -22.75 16.53
CA THR A 29 11.88 -22.39 15.48
C THR A 29 11.90 -23.53 14.41
N PRO A 30 11.31 -23.50 13.17
CA PRO A 30 10.49 -22.49 12.48
C PRO A 30 9.24 -23.02 11.70
N ALA A 31 8.57 -22.10 10.98
CA ALA A 31 7.79 -22.26 9.74
C ALA A 31 6.66 -23.33 9.63
N LYS A 32 5.43 -22.86 9.38
CA LYS A 32 4.35 -23.68 8.80
C LYS A 32 4.14 -23.36 7.31
N ASP A 33 4.55 -24.32 6.50
CA ASP A 33 4.04 -24.73 5.17
C ASP A 33 3.47 -23.64 4.21
N PRO A 34 4.17 -23.29 3.11
CA PRO A 34 3.67 -22.36 2.09
C PRO A 34 2.63 -22.96 1.11
N SER A 35 2.17 -24.21 1.30
CA SER A 35 1.27 -24.89 0.35
C SER A 35 -0.24 -24.79 0.64
N GLN A 36 -0.67 -24.20 1.76
CA GLN A 36 -2.11 -24.01 2.06
C GLN A 36 -2.77 -22.81 1.36
N SER A 37 -2.36 -22.51 0.12
CA SER A 37 -3.08 -21.56 -0.74
C SER A 37 -4.37 -22.19 -1.29
N LYS A 38 -5.50 -21.92 -0.64
CA LYS A 38 -6.86 -22.21 -1.15
C LYS A 38 -7.73 -20.96 -1.21
N PHE A 39 -7.19 -19.84 -1.67
CA PHE A 39 -7.96 -18.59 -1.80
C PHE A 39 -8.82 -18.59 -3.07
N GLN A 40 -10.00 -19.23 -2.98
CA GLN A 40 -11.11 -18.96 -3.90
C GLN A 40 -11.92 -17.78 -3.36
N ALA A 41 -11.81 -16.62 -4.01
CA ALA A 41 -12.52 -15.41 -3.61
C ALA A 41 -13.80 -15.22 -4.43
N PRO A 42 -14.96 -15.13 -3.75
CA PRO A 42 -16.07 -14.29 -4.18
C PRO A 42 -16.24 -13.13 -3.19
N ILE A 43 -16.27 -11.89 -3.70
CA ILE A 43 -16.62 -10.72 -2.89
C ILE A 43 -18.13 -10.80 -2.58
N PRO A 44 -18.56 -10.86 -1.30
CA PRO A 44 -19.97 -10.96 -0.97
C PRO A 44 -20.75 -9.70 -1.39
N ARG A 45 -22.01 -9.86 -1.79
CA ARG A 45 -22.95 -8.77 -2.10
C ARG A 45 -24.28 -9.00 -1.38
N PRO A 46 -24.98 -7.94 -0.93
CA PRO A 46 -24.55 -6.54 -0.92
C PRO A 46 -23.52 -6.27 0.20
N TRP A 47 -22.47 -5.51 -0.10
CA TRP A 47 -21.46 -5.11 0.89
C TRP A 47 -21.54 -3.60 1.13
N ILE A 48 -21.52 -3.21 2.40
CA ILE A 48 -21.50 -1.82 2.87
C ILE A 48 -20.15 -1.64 3.59
N GLU A 49 -19.44 -0.56 3.32
CA GLU A 49 -18.01 -0.50 3.63
C GLU A 49 -17.65 -0.19 5.09
N PRO A 50 -16.64 -0.89 5.66
CA PRO A 50 -15.95 -0.45 6.87
C PRO A 50 -14.96 0.67 6.53
N GLY A 51 -14.65 1.52 7.52
CA GLY A 51 -13.94 2.79 7.33
C GLY A 51 -12.42 2.73 7.03
N PHE A 52 -11.72 3.76 7.51
CA PHE A 52 -10.44 4.24 6.99
C PHE A 52 -9.31 3.18 6.86
N CYS A 53 -8.60 3.20 5.72
CA CYS A 53 -7.37 2.46 5.44
C CYS A 53 -7.47 0.91 5.50
N ARG A 54 -8.44 0.34 4.80
CA ARG A 54 -8.48 -1.09 4.46
C ARG A 54 -7.34 -1.48 3.52
N VAL A 55 -6.43 -2.36 3.96
CA VAL A 55 -5.43 -3.02 3.10
C VAL A 55 -5.90 -4.43 2.73
N LEU A 56 -6.04 -4.73 1.44
CA LEU A 56 -6.32 -6.06 0.90
C LEU A 56 -5.07 -6.62 0.22
N TYR A 57 -4.80 -7.93 0.37
CA TYR A 57 -3.74 -8.60 -0.38
C TYR A 57 -4.32 -9.40 -1.55
N VAL A 58 -3.89 -9.10 -2.77
CA VAL A 58 -4.31 -9.80 -4.01
C VAL A 58 -3.07 -10.06 -4.86
N GLN A 59 -2.44 -11.22 -4.67
CA GLN A 59 -1.14 -11.54 -5.25
C GLN A 59 -1.12 -11.46 -6.78
N SER A 60 -0.20 -10.66 -7.32
CA SER A 60 0.15 -10.66 -8.75
C SER A 60 1.18 -11.76 -9.08
N PRO A 61 1.02 -12.48 -10.20
CA PRO A 61 2.07 -13.38 -10.71
C PRO A 61 3.28 -12.60 -11.28
N ASN A 62 3.07 -11.35 -11.71
CA ASN A 62 4.06 -10.51 -12.39
C ASN A 62 5.08 -9.94 -11.39
N SER A 63 5.91 -10.79 -10.78
CA SER A 63 6.94 -10.35 -9.83
C SER A 63 8.21 -11.19 -9.89
N GLY A 64 9.36 -10.53 -9.78
CA GLY A 64 10.68 -11.16 -9.78
C GLY A 64 11.33 -11.21 -8.40
N VAL A 65 12.50 -11.84 -8.36
CA VAL A 65 13.46 -11.70 -7.25
C VAL A 65 14.22 -10.37 -7.42
N ARG A 66 14.55 -9.68 -6.33
CA ARG A 66 15.44 -8.50 -6.34
C ARG A 66 16.91 -8.96 -6.40
N PRO A 67 17.87 -8.13 -6.85
CA PRO A 67 19.29 -8.40 -6.61
C PRO A 67 19.56 -8.70 -5.12
N ALA A 68 20.54 -9.56 -4.82
CA ALA A 68 20.79 -10.05 -3.46
C ALA A 68 21.25 -8.94 -2.50
N ASP A 69 21.86 -7.89 -3.05
CA ASP A 69 22.38 -6.69 -2.41
C ASP A 69 21.41 -5.49 -2.47
N ALA A 70 20.19 -5.68 -2.99
CA ALA A 70 19.25 -4.59 -3.21
C ALA A 70 18.74 -3.95 -1.91
N VAL A 71 19.23 -2.75 -1.62
CA VAL A 71 18.69 -1.87 -0.58
C VAL A 71 17.45 -1.17 -1.14
N ILE A 72 16.28 -1.39 -0.51
CA ILE A 72 15.03 -0.74 -0.90
C ILE A 72 14.98 0.63 -0.24
N ASP A 73 15.31 1.69 -0.99
CA ASP A 73 15.44 3.05 -0.48
C ASP A 73 14.53 4.09 -1.16
N THR A 74 13.80 3.69 -2.20
CA THR A 74 13.05 4.61 -3.07
C THR A 74 11.57 4.22 -3.15
N ILE A 75 10.66 5.18 -3.05
CA ILE A 75 9.25 5.03 -3.47
C ILE A 75 9.08 5.68 -4.84
N VAL A 76 8.40 5.00 -5.75
CA VAL A 76 7.94 5.59 -7.02
C VAL A 76 6.43 5.71 -6.94
N VAL A 77 5.91 6.94 -7.07
CA VAL A 77 4.46 7.18 -7.16
C VAL A 77 4.07 7.21 -8.63
N HIS A 78 2.94 6.57 -8.92
CA HIS A 78 2.38 6.37 -10.26
C HIS A 78 0.91 6.81 -10.31
N ALA A 79 0.41 7.05 -11.51
CA ALA A 79 -1.02 7.16 -11.79
C ALA A 79 -1.45 6.04 -12.75
N THR A 80 -2.55 5.38 -12.41
CA THR A 80 -2.90 4.09 -13.02
C THR A 80 -3.35 4.12 -14.48
N VAL A 81 -3.79 5.29 -14.98
CA VAL A 81 -4.61 5.47 -16.21
C VAL A 81 -5.84 4.55 -16.31
N ILE A 82 -6.28 3.96 -15.19
CA ILE A 82 -7.39 3.02 -15.08
C ILE A 82 -8.37 3.57 -14.02
N PRO A 83 -9.69 3.62 -14.30
CA PRO A 83 -10.62 4.39 -13.46
C PRO A 83 -10.94 3.77 -12.09
N THR A 84 -10.64 2.49 -11.83
CA THR A 84 -10.99 1.84 -10.56
C THR A 84 -9.91 0.91 -10.02
N LEU A 85 -9.90 0.74 -8.69
CA LEU A 85 -8.95 -0.11 -7.96
C LEU A 85 -9.08 -1.59 -8.35
N GLU A 86 -10.30 -2.06 -8.61
CA GLU A 86 -10.60 -3.43 -9.05
C GLU A 86 -10.05 -3.68 -10.46
N GLN A 87 -10.21 -2.73 -11.38
CA GLN A 87 -9.71 -2.85 -12.74
C GLN A 87 -8.17 -2.86 -12.77
N THR A 88 -7.51 -2.01 -11.98
CA THR A 88 -6.04 -2.03 -11.83
C THR A 88 -5.57 -3.35 -11.22
N THR A 89 -6.24 -3.83 -10.18
CA THR A 89 -5.96 -5.14 -9.55
C THR A 89 -6.14 -6.30 -10.55
N ALA A 90 -7.18 -6.26 -11.38
CA ALA A 90 -7.43 -7.23 -12.44
C ALA A 90 -6.34 -7.17 -13.54
N ALA A 91 -5.82 -5.99 -13.87
CA ALA A 91 -4.72 -5.84 -14.82
C ALA A 91 -3.41 -6.44 -14.28
N PHE A 92 -3.07 -6.19 -13.01
CA PHE A 92 -1.86 -6.72 -12.37
C PHE A 92 -1.92 -8.22 -12.06
N THR A 93 -3.10 -8.81 -11.93
CA THR A 93 -3.25 -10.27 -11.71
C THR A 93 -3.20 -11.10 -13.00
N ARG A 94 -3.32 -10.47 -14.17
CA ARG A 94 -3.14 -11.12 -15.48
C ARG A 94 -1.66 -11.31 -15.79
N GLU A 95 -1.20 -12.55 -15.88
CA GLU A 95 0.18 -12.87 -16.26
C GLU A 95 0.60 -12.23 -17.60
N ALA A 96 -0.31 -12.24 -18.59
CA ALA A 96 -0.07 -11.64 -19.90
C ALA A 96 0.13 -10.10 -19.89
N SER A 97 -0.15 -9.39 -18.80
CA SER A 97 0.11 -7.94 -18.73
C SER A 97 1.58 -7.61 -18.51
N GLN A 98 2.36 -8.52 -17.92
CA GLN A 98 3.78 -8.34 -17.59
C GLN A 98 4.09 -7.03 -16.83
N VAL A 99 3.13 -6.54 -16.05
CA VAL A 99 3.26 -5.34 -15.19
C VAL A 99 2.62 -5.58 -13.81
N SER A 100 3.16 -4.90 -12.80
CA SER A 100 2.63 -4.88 -11.43
C SER A 100 3.20 -3.73 -10.61
N ALA A 101 2.43 -3.24 -9.64
CA ALA A 101 2.92 -2.43 -8.53
C ALA A 101 2.94 -3.22 -7.22
N HIS A 102 3.55 -2.65 -6.17
CA HIS A 102 3.47 -3.25 -4.84
C HIS A 102 2.12 -2.93 -4.21
N TYR A 103 1.68 -1.67 -4.32
CA TYR A 103 0.43 -1.16 -3.76
C TYR A 103 -0.34 -0.33 -4.79
N THR A 104 -1.67 -0.33 -4.69
CA THR A 104 -2.57 0.57 -5.41
C THR A 104 -3.56 1.18 -4.43
N ILE A 105 -3.79 2.49 -4.53
CA ILE A 105 -4.66 3.25 -3.62
C ILE A 105 -5.88 3.79 -4.37
N GLY A 106 -7.07 3.37 -3.94
CA GLY A 106 -8.36 3.83 -4.44
C GLY A 106 -8.65 5.30 -4.13
N ARG A 107 -9.69 5.84 -4.79
CA ARG A 107 -10.13 7.24 -4.65
C ARG A 107 -10.57 7.59 -3.22
N ASP A 108 -11.09 6.58 -2.52
CA ASP A 108 -11.58 6.56 -1.15
C ASP A 108 -10.48 6.33 -0.10
N GLY A 109 -9.25 6.03 -0.52
CA GLY A 109 -8.14 5.65 0.37
C GLY A 109 -8.09 4.17 0.74
N SER A 110 -8.90 3.31 0.10
CA SER A 110 -8.69 1.85 0.15
C SER A 110 -7.37 1.47 -0.51
N ILE A 111 -6.72 0.40 -0.03
CA ILE A 111 -5.40 -0.03 -0.51
C ILE A 111 -5.45 -1.50 -0.91
N VAL A 112 -4.98 -1.84 -2.10
CA VAL A 112 -4.64 -3.22 -2.49
C VAL A 112 -3.11 -3.36 -2.53
N GLN A 113 -2.58 -4.41 -1.93
CA GLN A 113 -1.21 -4.86 -2.12
C GLN A 113 -1.19 -6.03 -3.11
N ASN A 114 -0.45 -5.88 -4.21
CA ASN A 114 -0.30 -6.94 -5.22
C ASN A 114 1.04 -7.67 -5.15
N VAL A 115 2.10 -7.01 -4.68
CA VAL A 115 3.44 -7.61 -4.57
C VAL A 115 4.03 -7.28 -3.20
N SER A 116 4.66 -8.28 -2.56
CA SER A 116 5.42 -8.08 -1.33
C SER A 116 6.59 -7.12 -1.58
N GLY A 117 6.85 -6.15 -0.71
CA GLY A 117 7.97 -5.22 -0.87
C GLY A 117 9.35 -5.91 -1.03
N PHE A 118 9.50 -7.11 -0.46
CA PHE A 118 10.72 -7.93 -0.62
C PHE A 118 10.87 -8.58 -2.00
N ARG A 119 9.81 -8.64 -2.81
CA ARG A 119 9.86 -9.05 -4.22
C ARG A 119 9.97 -7.82 -5.12
N ARG A 120 10.40 -8.04 -6.36
CA ARG A 120 10.47 -7.02 -7.41
C ARG A 120 9.15 -6.96 -8.17
N ALA A 121 8.30 -5.96 -7.92
CA ALA A 121 7.20 -5.62 -8.83
C ALA A 121 7.75 -5.04 -10.15
N TRP A 122 6.91 -4.98 -11.19
CA TRP A 122 7.31 -4.56 -12.54
C TRP A 122 6.52 -3.29 -12.94
N HIS A 123 6.89 -2.15 -12.36
CA HIS A 123 6.16 -0.87 -12.48
C HIS A 123 6.95 0.18 -13.28
N ALA A 124 8.26 0.32 -13.04
CA ALA A 124 9.06 1.42 -13.58
C ALA A 124 9.52 1.23 -15.04
N GLY A 125 9.50 0.01 -15.57
CA GLY A 125 10.08 -0.33 -16.87
C GLY A 125 11.55 0.10 -17.00
N VAL A 126 11.96 0.53 -18.20
CA VAL A 126 13.30 1.08 -18.46
C VAL A 126 13.44 2.44 -17.75
N SER A 127 14.32 2.50 -16.74
CA SER A 127 14.34 3.57 -15.75
C SER A 127 15.72 3.75 -15.12
N VAL A 128 16.04 4.97 -14.68
CA VAL A 128 17.30 5.34 -14.01
C VAL A 128 17.01 6.34 -12.88
N PHE A 129 17.63 6.14 -11.70
CA PHE A 129 17.54 7.07 -10.56
C PHE A 129 18.84 7.03 -9.73
N GLU A 130 19.41 8.19 -9.40
CA GLU A 130 20.72 8.32 -8.72
C GLU A 130 21.81 7.46 -9.40
N ASP A 131 21.94 7.58 -10.74
CA ASP A 131 22.80 6.78 -11.62
C ASP A 131 22.59 5.24 -11.61
N ARG A 132 21.62 4.73 -10.83
CA ARG A 132 21.26 3.32 -10.77
C ARG A 132 20.22 2.97 -11.84
N ASN A 133 20.56 2.02 -12.70
CA ASN A 133 19.66 1.46 -13.72
C ASN A 133 18.60 0.53 -13.10
N ASN A 134 17.44 0.42 -13.77
CA ASN A 134 16.34 -0.50 -13.44
C ASN A 134 15.77 -0.31 -12.02
N VAL A 135 15.03 0.80 -11.84
CA VAL A 135 14.52 1.26 -10.55
C VAL A 135 13.63 0.23 -9.83
N ASN A 136 13.05 -0.74 -10.55
CA ASN A 136 12.33 -1.86 -9.93
C ASN A 136 13.20 -2.64 -8.93
N HIS A 137 14.53 -2.67 -9.09
CA HIS A 137 15.46 -3.40 -8.20
C HIS A 137 15.44 -2.90 -6.75
N PHE A 138 15.37 -1.58 -6.56
CA PHE A 138 15.57 -0.91 -5.27
C PHE A 138 14.40 -0.02 -4.83
N SER A 139 13.25 -0.11 -5.51
CA SER A 139 12.07 0.72 -5.19
C SER A 139 10.78 -0.04 -4.87
N ILE A 140 9.86 0.69 -4.24
CA ILE A 140 8.46 0.35 -4.04
C ILE A 140 7.59 1.24 -4.94
N GLY A 141 7.09 0.70 -6.06
CA GLY A 141 6.01 1.32 -6.84
C GLY A 141 4.67 1.33 -6.08
N ILE A 142 4.07 2.52 -5.97
CA ILE A 142 2.72 2.76 -5.43
C ILE A 142 1.89 3.48 -6.49
N GLU A 143 0.76 2.88 -6.84
CA GLU A 143 -0.18 3.36 -7.86
C GLU A 143 -1.34 4.13 -7.24
N LEU A 144 -1.68 5.28 -7.80
CA LEU A 144 -2.86 6.05 -7.43
C LEU A 144 -3.93 5.90 -8.51
N VAL A 145 -5.13 5.45 -8.13
CA VAL A 145 -6.28 5.41 -9.04
C VAL A 145 -6.61 6.84 -9.48
N ASN A 146 -6.23 7.14 -10.72
CA ASN A 146 -6.35 8.42 -11.39
C ASN A 146 -6.24 8.21 -12.92
N LEU A 147 -6.92 9.04 -13.70
CA LEU A 147 -6.91 9.00 -15.17
C LEU A 147 -5.65 9.60 -15.82
N ASP A 148 -4.81 10.32 -15.06
CA ASP A 148 -3.55 10.97 -15.49
C ASP A 148 -3.72 12.06 -16.58
N ASP A 149 -4.93 12.62 -16.72
CA ASP A 149 -5.26 13.63 -17.75
C ASP A 149 -5.00 15.09 -17.30
N GLY A 150 -4.49 15.27 -16.08
CA GLY A 150 -4.24 16.57 -15.45
C GLY A 150 -5.50 17.29 -14.96
N LYS A 151 -6.68 16.67 -15.06
CA LYS A 151 -7.99 17.23 -14.63
C LYS A 151 -8.64 16.37 -13.55
N ASP A 152 -8.43 15.07 -13.56
CA ASP A 152 -8.85 14.17 -12.48
C ASP A 152 -8.06 14.47 -11.18
N PRO A 153 -8.69 15.05 -10.14
CA PRO A 153 -7.98 15.47 -8.94
C PRO A 153 -7.51 14.26 -8.12
N TYR A 154 -6.60 14.44 -7.17
CA TYR A 154 -6.28 13.43 -6.16
C TYR A 154 -7.09 13.71 -4.89
N PRO A 155 -8.05 12.86 -4.49
CA PRO A 155 -8.86 13.10 -3.30
C PRO A 155 -8.02 13.11 -2.02
N LYS A 156 -8.51 13.82 -1.00
CA LYS A 156 -7.83 13.89 0.30
C LYS A 156 -7.62 12.50 0.90
N ALA A 157 -8.63 11.62 0.85
CA ALA A 157 -8.54 10.27 1.41
C ALA A 157 -7.45 9.41 0.74
N GLN A 158 -7.33 9.47 -0.58
CA GLN A 158 -6.25 8.83 -1.35
C GLN A 158 -4.86 9.36 -0.96
N THR A 159 -4.74 10.68 -0.80
CA THR A 159 -3.49 11.34 -0.37
C THR A 159 -3.11 10.98 1.08
N ASP A 160 -4.07 11.03 2.01
CA ASP A 160 -3.87 10.67 3.41
C ASP A 160 -3.44 9.19 3.55
N ALA A 161 -4.07 8.29 2.78
CA ALA A 161 -3.73 6.88 2.71
C ALA A 161 -2.31 6.65 2.18
N LEU A 162 -1.87 7.42 1.16
CA LEU A 162 -0.49 7.38 0.69
C LEU A 162 0.49 7.82 1.80
N CYS A 163 0.25 8.94 2.47
CA CYS A 163 1.10 9.40 3.58
C CYS A 163 1.22 8.35 4.69
N MET A 164 0.11 7.70 5.07
CA MET A 164 0.09 6.65 6.08
C MET A 164 0.83 5.37 5.62
N LEU A 165 0.68 4.98 4.35
CA LEU A 165 1.39 3.84 3.76
C LEU A 165 2.90 4.09 3.73
N ILE A 166 3.34 5.27 3.27
CA ILE A 166 4.76 5.66 3.23
C ILE A 166 5.37 5.57 4.64
N ARG A 167 4.76 6.23 5.63
CA ARG A 167 5.18 6.16 7.05
C ARG A 167 5.20 4.75 7.63
N THR A 168 4.45 3.83 7.05
CA THR A 168 4.46 2.41 7.44
C THR A 168 5.58 1.62 6.76
N LEU A 169 5.92 1.97 5.52
CA LEU A 169 7.06 1.39 4.80
C LEU A 169 8.41 1.88 5.36
N GLU A 170 8.50 3.13 5.82
CA GLU A 170 9.69 3.69 6.50
C GLU A 170 10.11 2.88 7.74
N ARG A 171 9.15 2.28 8.46
CA ARG A 171 9.44 1.39 9.61
C ARG A 171 10.02 0.04 9.20
N ARG A 172 10.03 -0.30 7.90
CA ARG A 172 10.43 -1.62 7.38
C ARG A 172 11.57 -1.59 6.38
N PHE A 173 11.74 -0.48 5.66
CA PHE A 173 12.75 -0.29 4.62
C PHE A 173 13.51 1.02 4.90
N PRO A 174 14.82 1.09 4.62
CA PRO A 174 15.64 2.28 4.81
C PRO A 174 15.38 3.31 3.70
N LEU A 175 14.13 3.77 3.62
CA LEU A 175 13.67 4.73 2.63
C LEU A 175 14.37 6.07 2.80
N LYS A 176 14.67 6.69 1.66
CA LYS A 176 15.34 7.99 1.54
C LYS A 176 14.63 8.90 0.54
N TYR A 177 14.04 8.31 -0.50
CA TYR A 177 13.53 9.06 -1.66
C TYR A 177 12.07 8.74 -1.98
N ILE A 178 11.34 9.77 -2.42
CA ILE A 178 10.07 9.66 -3.12
C ILE A 178 10.26 10.30 -4.50
N THR A 179 9.86 9.63 -5.58
CA THR A 179 9.99 10.14 -6.95
C THR A 179 8.76 9.82 -7.81
N SER A 180 8.65 10.47 -8.97
CA SER A 180 7.62 10.20 -9.98
C SER A 180 8.11 9.18 -11.01
N HIS A 181 7.19 8.50 -11.67
CA HIS A 181 7.52 7.63 -12.80
C HIS A 181 8.12 8.42 -13.97
N GLU A 182 7.56 9.59 -14.26
CA GLU A 182 8.10 10.56 -15.22
C GLU A 182 9.61 10.80 -15.01
N TYR A 183 10.01 11.19 -13.80
CA TYR A 183 11.38 11.59 -13.49
C TYR A 183 12.39 10.47 -13.74
N ILE A 184 12.02 9.23 -13.40
CA ILE A 184 12.91 8.05 -13.56
C ILE A 184 12.84 7.40 -14.93
N ALA A 185 11.77 7.62 -15.72
CA ALA A 185 11.54 6.90 -16.96
C ALA A 185 12.58 7.25 -18.02
N ARG A 186 13.08 6.23 -18.72
CA ARG A 186 13.98 6.40 -19.87
C ARG A 186 13.40 5.73 -21.13
N PRO A 187 13.57 6.31 -22.33
CA PRO A 187 14.07 7.68 -22.57
C PRO A 187 13.18 8.74 -21.89
N VAL A 188 13.74 9.93 -21.64
CA VAL A 188 13.00 11.04 -21.00
C VAL A 188 11.77 11.37 -21.86
N GLY A 189 10.62 11.58 -21.22
CA GLY A 189 9.33 11.75 -21.91
C GLY A 189 8.61 10.45 -22.28
N ARG A 190 9.15 9.26 -21.98
CA ARG A 190 8.42 7.97 -22.12
C ARG A 190 7.18 7.90 -21.22
N LYS A 191 7.21 8.61 -20.09
CA LYS A 191 6.17 8.66 -19.06
C LYS A 191 6.05 10.07 -18.51
N ASN A 192 4.85 10.40 -18.06
CA ASN A 192 4.41 11.68 -17.50
C ASN A 192 3.66 11.51 -16.16
N ASP A 193 3.47 10.26 -15.70
CA ASP A 193 2.73 9.96 -14.47
C ASP A 193 3.58 10.22 -13.20
N PRO A 194 2.97 10.66 -12.07
CA PRO A 194 1.57 11.05 -11.88
C PRO A 194 1.34 12.55 -12.12
N LEU A 195 0.64 12.88 -13.21
CA LEU A 195 0.37 14.25 -13.63
C LEU A 195 -0.54 14.96 -12.62
N GLY A 196 -0.19 16.19 -12.26
CA GLY A 196 -0.97 17.03 -11.33
C GLY A 196 -0.94 16.60 -9.85
N TYR A 197 -0.14 15.59 -9.47
CA TYR A 197 -0.10 15.14 -8.08
C TYR A 197 0.45 16.23 -7.12
N PRO A 198 -0.23 16.51 -5.98
CA PRO A 198 0.16 17.58 -5.07
C PRO A 198 1.32 17.18 -4.15
N TRP A 199 2.55 17.05 -4.68
CA TRP A 199 3.76 16.62 -3.97
C TRP A 199 4.02 17.27 -2.61
N LYS A 200 3.63 18.55 -2.44
CA LYS A 200 3.71 19.29 -1.17
C LYS A 200 2.95 18.65 0.00
N THR A 201 2.07 17.68 -0.26
CA THR A 201 1.35 16.90 0.77
C THR A 201 2.21 15.82 1.42
N LEU A 202 3.35 15.47 0.81
CA LEU A 202 4.26 14.43 1.30
C LEU A 202 5.46 14.99 2.11
N THR A 203 5.53 16.31 2.33
CA THR A 203 6.67 16.94 3.03
C THR A 203 6.90 16.39 4.44
N ASP A 204 5.83 15.95 5.10
CA ASP A 204 5.86 15.47 6.47
C ASP A 204 6.31 13.99 6.58
N THR A 205 6.82 13.41 5.49
CA THR A 205 7.44 12.08 5.48
C THR A 205 8.93 12.12 5.81
N GLY A 206 9.58 13.30 5.80
CA GLY A 206 11.03 13.40 6.04
C GLY A 206 11.92 12.82 4.93
N LEU A 207 11.32 12.20 3.90
CA LEU A 207 12.00 11.68 2.72
C LEU A 207 12.27 12.79 1.70
N ALA A 208 13.36 12.65 0.93
CA ALA A 208 13.69 13.55 -0.16
C ALA A 208 12.73 13.34 -1.34
N ILE A 209 11.92 14.36 -1.66
CA ILE A 209 11.03 14.34 -2.83
C ILE A 209 11.82 14.81 -4.06
N VAL A 210 12.11 13.90 -4.99
CA VAL A 210 12.89 14.15 -6.21
C VAL A 210 12.00 13.93 -7.42
N VAL A 211 11.49 15.02 -7.99
CA VAL A 211 10.53 15.02 -9.11
C VAL A 211 10.89 16.10 -10.11
N THR A 212 10.33 16.02 -11.32
CA THR A 212 10.41 17.09 -12.31
C THR A 212 9.85 18.37 -11.71
N LYS A 213 10.56 19.49 -11.89
CA LYS A 213 10.05 20.81 -11.51
C LYS A 213 9.10 21.30 -12.59
N ASN A 214 7.83 21.43 -12.23
CA ASN A 214 6.84 22.21 -12.99
C ASN A 214 6.98 23.71 -12.65
#